data_AF-A0A1W6CSJ7-F1
#
_entry.id   AF-A0A1W6CSJ7-F1
#
_cell.length_a   1.000
_cell.length_b   1.000
_cell.length_c   1.000
_cell.angle_alpha   90.00
_cell.angle_beta   90.00
_cell.angle_gamma   90.00
#
_symmetry.space_group_name_H-M   'P 1'
#
loop_
_entity.id
_entity.type
_entity.pdbx_description
1 polymer ?
#
loop_
_entity_poly.entity_id
_entity_poly.type
_entity_poly.pdbx_seq_one_letter_code
_entity_poly.pdbx_strand_id
1 'polypeptide(L)'
;MATWLEEQWKSGDSVIDTEHQKLHQMIASMAAVVRNDPGLGLADEAIDVLQDRMRIHFRMEEQLAVRLGPDSVARLKEDHLRLLALLPPVREAIRNKAPDLARERIEHFHKELDRHDREVDIPLFRK
;
A
#
# COMPACT_ATOMS: atom_id res chain seq x y z
N MET A 1 -2.04 2.22 16.16
CA MET A 1 -2.27 0.83 15.72
C MET A 1 -3.42 0.25 16.52
N ALA A 2 -4.66 0.48 16.06
CA ALA A 2 -5.88 -0.04 16.68
C ALA A 2 -6.89 -0.57 15.64
N THR A 3 -6.64 -0.35 14.34
CA THR A 3 -7.58 -0.63 13.25
C THR A 3 -7.72 -2.11 12.88
N TRP A 4 -6.66 -2.91 12.98
CA TRP A 4 -6.68 -4.35 12.65
C TRP A 4 -7.56 -5.24 13.55
N LEU A 5 -8.09 -4.69 14.65
CA LEU A 5 -9.01 -5.41 15.55
C LEU A 5 -10.46 -5.37 15.05
N GLU A 6 -10.79 -4.53 14.08
CA GLU A 6 -12.14 -4.42 13.54
C GLU A 6 -12.39 -5.50 12.47
N GLU A 7 -13.54 -6.17 12.52
CA GLU A 7 -13.93 -7.25 11.60
C GLU A 7 -13.89 -6.83 10.11
N GLN A 8 -14.04 -5.54 9.83
CA GLN A 8 -13.96 -5.00 8.47
C GLN A 8 -12.58 -5.16 7.82
N TRP A 9 -11.53 -5.43 8.62
CA TRP A 9 -10.17 -5.66 8.17
C TRP A 9 -9.84 -7.15 7.95
N LYS A 10 -10.79 -8.05 8.20
CA LYS A 10 -10.57 -9.49 8.06
C LYS A 10 -11.26 -10.00 6.80
N SER A 11 -10.47 -10.57 5.90
CA SER A 11 -10.97 -11.37 4.78
C SER A 11 -11.36 -12.79 5.24
N GLY A 12 -10.81 -13.27 6.35
CA GLY A 12 -10.94 -14.68 6.74
C GLY A 12 -10.02 -15.61 5.93
N ASP A 13 -9.23 -15.07 5.00
CA ASP A 13 -8.06 -15.72 4.45
C ASP A 13 -6.81 -15.28 5.23
N SER A 14 -6.28 -16.18 6.06
CA SER A 14 -5.15 -15.87 6.95
C SER A 14 -3.89 -15.42 6.21
N VAL A 15 -3.72 -15.82 4.94
CA VAL A 15 -2.60 -15.36 4.11
C VAL A 15 -2.77 -13.89 3.75
N ILE A 16 -3.96 -13.49 3.29
CA ILE A 16 -4.28 -12.11 2.94
C ILE A 16 -4.16 -11.20 4.17
N ASP A 17 -4.84 -11.57 5.27
CA ASP A 17 -4.87 -10.77 6.49
C ASP A 17 -3.45 -10.54 7.06
N THR A 18 -2.61 -11.59 7.04
CA THR A 18 -1.21 -11.49 7.50
C THR A 18 -0.38 -10.58 6.59
N GLU A 19 -0.57 -10.66 5.28
CA GLU A 19 0.21 -9.86 4.34
C GLU A 19 -0.19 -8.38 4.37
N HIS A 20 -1.48 -8.06 4.47
CA HIS A 20 -1.93 -6.69 4.69
C HIS A 20 -1.41 -6.12 6.02
N GLN A 21 -1.46 -6.90 7.11
CA GLN A 21 -0.90 -6.43 8.40
C GLN A 21 0.59 -6.05 8.27
N LYS A 22 1.38 -6.90 7.62
CA LYS A 22 2.80 -6.61 7.35
C LYS A 22 2.97 -5.39 6.45
N LEU A 23 2.13 -5.25 5.43
CA LEU A 23 2.19 -4.13 4.50
C LEU A 23 1.94 -2.80 5.23
N HIS A 24 0.85 -2.71 6.00
CA HIS A 24 0.52 -1.54 6.79
C HIS A 24 1.60 -1.18 7.82
N GLN A 25 2.21 -2.18 8.46
CA GLN A 25 3.33 -1.95 9.37
C GLN A 25 4.55 -1.36 8.64
N MET A 26 4.85 -1.88 7.43
CA MET A 26 5.93 -1.35 6.60
C MET A 26 5.64 0.08 6.19
N ILE A 27 4.44 0.39 5.70
CA ILE A 27 4.13 1.74 5.24
C ILE A 27 4.13 2.73 6.40
N ALA A 28 3.61 2.36 7.57
CA ALA A 28 3.72 3.19 8.77
C ALA A 28 5.19 3.51 9.11
N SER A 29 6.09 2.52 8.97
CA SER A 29 7.53 2.69 9.16
C SER A 29 8.13 3.62 8.11
N MET A 30 7.80 3.42 6.83
CA MET A 30 8.32 4.23 5.72
C MET A 30 7.81 5.68 5.79
N ALA A 31 6.54 5.89 6.13
CA ALA A 31 5.98 7.22 6.36
C ALA A 31 6.68 7.91 7.53
N ALA A 32 7.10 7.17 8.57
CA ALA A 32 7.91 7.74 9.64
C ALA A 32 9.32 8.14 9.16
N VAL A 33 9.96 7.35 8.28
CA VAL A 33 11.24 7.72 7.68
C VAL A 33 11.10 8.99 6.84
N VAL A 34 10.09 9.06 5.96
CA VAL A 34 9.83 10.23 5.11
C VAL A 34 9.61 11.50 5.95
N ARG A 35 8.89 11.40 7.08
CA ARG A 35 8.64 12.55 7.97
C ARG A 35 9.87 13.03 8.74
N ASN A 36 10.83 12.14 9.02
CA ASN A 36 11.93 12.41 9.93
C ASN A 36 13.31 12.41 9.26
N ASP A 37 13.39 12.20 7.94
CA ASP A 37 14.67 12.22 7.22
C ASP A 37 15.32 13.61 7.31
N PRO A 38 16.52 13.75 7.92
CA PRO A 38 17.23 15.02 8.00
C PRO A 38 17.87 15.43 6.66
N GLY A 39 17.50 14.78 5.55
CA GLY A 39 18.01 15.04 4.20
C GLY A 39 19.18 14.14 3.80
N LEU A 40 19.28 12.95 4.40
CA LEU A 40 20.34 11.97 4.13
C LEU A 40 20.01 11.06 2.93
N GLY A 41 18.82 11.20 2.34
CA GLY A 41 18.38 10.37 1.22
C GLY A 41 17.68 9.08 1.64
N LEU A 42 17.55 8.84 2.95
CA LEU A 42 16.85 7.67 3.50
C LEU A 42 15.37 7.64 3.09
N ALA A 43 14.75 8.80 2.90
CA ALA A 43 13.39 8.88 2.40
C ALA A 43 13.27 8.39 0.94
N ASP A 44 14.27 8.58 0.09
CA ASP A 44 14.25 8.10 -1.31
C ASP A 44 14.32 6.57 -1.34
N GLU A 45 15.27 5.99 -0.59
CA GLU A 45 15.42 4.54 -0.44
C GLU A 45 14.18 3.89 0.20
N ALA A 46 13.58 4.54 1.19
CA ALA A 46 12.35 4.08 1.82
C ALA A 46 11.19 3.93 0.80
N ILE A 47 11.08 4.85 -0.16
CA ILE A 47 10.06 4.77 -1.22
C ILE A 47 10.39 3.64 -2.21
N ASP A 48 11.65 3.36 -2.51
CA ASP A 48 12.03 2.19 -3.32
C ASP A 48 11.63 0.87 -2.65
N VAL A 49 11.99 0.70 -1.37
CA VAL A 49 11.63 -0.49 -0.59
C VAL A 49 10.11 -0.66 -0.52
N LEU A 50 9.38 0.42 -0.28
CA LEU A 50 7.92 0.40 -0.26
C LEU A 50 7.35 -0.06 -1.61
N GLN A 51 7.80 0.55 -2.70
CA GLN A 51 7.31 0.22 -4.04
C GLN A 51 7.52 -1.25 -4.40
N ASP A 52 8.66 -1.82 -4.03
CA ASP A 52 8.94 -3.23 -4.29
C ASP A 52 8.09 -4.15 -3.42
N ARG A 53 7.86 -3.80 -2.15
CA ARG A 53 6.92 -4.56 -1.30
C ARG A 53 5.50 -4.53 -1.85
N MET A 54 5.02 -3.36 -2.30
CA MET A 54 3.69 -3.23 -2.94
C MET A 54 3.58 -4.15 -4.15
N ARG A 55 4.58 -4.16 -5.04
CA ARG A 55 4.58 -5.03 -6.24
C ARG A 55 4.54 -6.51 -5.90
N ILE A 56 5.25 -6.93 -4.85
CA ILE A 56 5.25 -8.33 -4.40
C ILE A 56 3.87 -8.71 -3.86
N HIS A 57 3.29 -7.85 -3.03
CA HIS A 57 1.97 -8.05 -2.44
C HIS A 57 0.87 -8.13 -3.53
N PHE A 58 0.81 -7.13 -4.40
CA PHE A 58 -0.14 -7.07 -5.51
C PHE A 58 -0.06 -8.27 -6.45
N ARG A 59 1.16 -8.76 -6.73
CA ARG A 59 1.33 -9.97 -7.54
C ARG A 59 0.73 -11.20 -6.86
N MET A 60 0.90 -11.32 -5.54
CA MET A 60 0.31 -12.43 -4.78
C MET A 60 -1.21 -12.37 -4.85
N GLU A 61 -1.82 -11.21 -4.66
CA GLU A 61 -3.28 -11.05 -4.72
C GLU A 61 -3.83 -11.29 -6.12
N GLU A 62 -3.16 -10.79 -7.16
CA GLU A 62 -3.51 -11.06 -8.55
C GLU A 62 -3.47 -12.56 -8.86
N GLN A 63 -2.48 -13.29 -8.33
CA GLN A 63 -2.38 -14.75 -8.47
C GLN A 63 -3.52 -15.47 -7.73
N LEU A 64 -3.88 -15.01 -6.53
CA LEU A 64 -4.99 -15.57 -5.76
C LEU A 64 -6.34 -15.27 -6.41
N ALA A 65 -6.50 -14.10 -7.02
CA ALA A 65 -7.72 -13.65 -7.70
C ALA A 65 -8.01 -14.45 -9.00
N VAL A 66 -7.02 -15.16 -9.56
CA VAL A 66 -7.23 -16.04 -10.74
C VAL A 66 -8.38 -17.02 -10.51
N ARG A 67 -8.54 -17.53 -9.29
CA ARG A 67 -9.62 -18.48 -8.94
C ARG A 67 -11.02 -17.86 -8.99
N LEU A 68 -11.11 -16.53 -8.96
CA LEU A 68 -12.37 -15.76 -8.92
C LEU A 68 -12.82 -15.33 -10.32
N GLY A 69 -11.94 -15.43 -11.33
CA GLY A 69 -12.24 -15.15 -12.72
C GLY A 69 -11.46 -13.97 -13.30
N PRO A 70 -11.42 -13.84 -14.64
CA PRO A 70 -10.60 -12.87 -15.34
C PRO A 70 -11.00 -11.41 -15.05
N ASP A 71 -12.29 -11.13 -14.85
CA ASP A 71 -12.77 -9.78 -14.56
C ASP A 71 -12.28 -9.27 -13.19
N SER A 72 -12.25 -10.15 -12.18
CA SER A 72 -11.68 -9.83 -10.87
C SER A 72 -10.20 -9.51 -10.94
N VAL A 73 -9.43 -10.31 -11.69
CA VAL A 73 -8.00 -10.06 -11.91
C VAL A 73 -7.77 -8.73 -12.63
N ALA A 74 -8.57 -8.43 -13.66
CA ALA A 74 -8.45 -7.19 -14.43
C ALA A 74 -8.73 -5.96 -13.56
N ARG A 75 -9.84 -6.00 -12.79
CA ARG A 75 -10.20 -4.92 -11.87
C ARG A 75 -9.13 -4.70 -10.79
N LEU A 76 -8.64 -5.78 -10.19
CA LEU A 76 -7.64 -5.73 -9.14
C LEU A 76 -6.32 -5.13 -9.64
N LYS A 77 -5.85 -5.60 -10.79
CA LYS A 77 -4.64 -5.09 -11.44
C LYS A 77 -4.74 -3.62 -11.82
N GLU A 78 -5.91 -3.16 -12.28
CA GLU A 78 -6.12 -1.74 -12.56
C GLU A 78 -5.96 -0.89 -11.31
N ASP A 79 -6.51 -1.34 -10.18
CA ASP A 79 -6.43 -0.61 -8.91
C ASP A 79 -5.01 -0.60 -8.34
N HIS A 80 -4.30 -1.73 -8.42
CA HIS A 80 -2.89 -1.83 -8.06
C HIS A 80 -2.00 -0.86 -8.83
N LEU A 81 -2.23 -0.72 -10.15
CA LEU A 81 -1.49 0.22 -10.98
C LEU A 81 -1.76 1.67 -10.56
N ARG A 82 -3.00 2.01 -10.19
CA ARG A 82 -3.34 3.35 -9.67
C ARG A 82 -2.63 3.64 -8.35
N LEU A 83 -2.59 2.67 -7.42
CA LEU A 83 -1.89 2.83 -6.15
C LEU A 83 -0.38 3.01 -6.32
N LEU A 84 0.25 2.21 -7.19
CA LEU A 84 1.67 2.35 -7.49
C LEU A 84 2.01 3.72 -8.10
N ALA A 85 1.09 4.31 -8.88
CA ALA A 85 1.28 5.61 -9.50
C ALA A 85 1.31 6.78 -8.49
N LEU A 86 0.89 6.56 -7.24
CA LEU A 86 0.93 7.57 -6.17
C LEU A 86 2.32 7.73 -5.54
N LEU A 87 3.21 6.74 -5.67
CA LEU A 87 4.54 6.76 -5.06
C LEU A 87 5.58 7.66 -5.77
N PRO A 88 5.64 7.73 -7.12
CA PRO A 88 6.57 8.64 -7.81
C PRO A 88 6.39 10.11 -7.42
N PRO A 89 5.16 10.66 -7.27
CA PRO A 89 4.98 11.99 -6.72
C PRO A 89 5.56 12.17 -5.30
N VAL A 90 5.45 11.17 -4.41
CA VAL A 90 6.06 11.27 -3.08
C VAL A 90 7.58 11.43 -3.21
N ARG A 91 8.20 10.61 -4.06
CA ARG A 91 9.63 10.65 -4.35
C ARG A 91 10.08 12.00 -4.90
N GLU A 92 9.35 12.52 -5.88
CA GLU A 92 9.63 13.83 -6.46
C GLU A 92 9.61 14.94 -5.41
N ALA A 93 8.62 14.93 -4.50
CA ALA A 93 8.54 15.91 -3.43
C ALA A 93 9.72 15.81 -2.44
N ILE A 94 10.16 14.59 -2.11
CA ILE A 94 11.37 14.34 -1.31
C ILE A 94 12.61 14.95 -2.00
N ARG A 95 12.82 14.62 -3.28
CA ARG A 95 13.98 15.09 -4.06
C ARG A 95 14.01 16.60 -4.25
N ASN A 96 12.84 17.22 -4.38
CA ASN A 96 12.68 18.68 -4.47
C ASN A 96 12.75 19.39 -3.11
N LYS A 97 13.07 18.68 -2.02
CA LYS A 97 13.14 19.21 -0.65
C LYS A 97 11.84 19.91 -0.23
N ALA A 98 10.70 19.33 -0.61
CA ALA A 98 9.36 19.79 -0.26
C ALA A 98 8.72 18.84 0.77
N PRO A 99 9.15 18.88 2.05
CA PRO A 99 8.75 17.89 3.05
C PRO A 99 7.25 17.90 3.36
N ASP A 100 6.61 19.07 3.37
CA ASP A 100 5.15 19.16 3.58
C ASP A 100 4.37 18.48 2.45
N LEU A 101 4.82 18.65 1.21
CA LEU A 101 4.22 18.01 0.04
C LEU A 101 4.48 16.50 0.03
N ALA A 102 5.67 16.06 0.43
CA ALA A 102 5.97 14.64 0.58
C ALA A 102 5.07 13.99 1.65
N ARG A 103 4.88 14.68 2.79
CA ARG A 103 3.96 14.25 3.86
C ARG A 103 2.52 14.15 3.36
N GLU A 104 2.02 15.18 2.70
CA GLU A 104 0.65 15.18 2.14
C GLU A 104 0.46 14.01 1.17
N ARG A 105 1.40 13.82 0.24
CA ARG A 105 1.33 12.76 -0.77
C ARG A 105 1.39 11.35 -0.16
N ILE A 106 2.25 11.13 0.86
CA ILE A 106 2.32 9.80 1.51
C ILE A 106 1.08 9.53 2.38
N GLU A 107 0.51 10.55 3.01
CA GLU A 107 -0.77 10.41 3.72
C GLU A 107 -1.94 10.13 2.77
N HIS A 108 -1.94 10.75 1.60
CA HIS A 108 -2.91 10.44 0.56
C HIS A 108 -2.76 8.99 0.06
N PHE A 109 -1.54 8.54 -0.25
CA PHE A 109 -1.27 7.14 -0.60
C PHE A 109 -1.81 6.17 0.47
N HIS A 110 -1.58 6.46 1.74
CA HIS A 110 -2.09 5.65 2.85
C HIS A 110 -3.61 5.55 2.85
N LYS A 111 -4.32 6.66 2.62
CA LYS A 111 -5.79 6.66 2.54
C LYS A 111 -6.32 5.88 1.34
N GLU A 112 -5.64 5.97 0.20
CA GLU A 112 -6.04 5.24 -1.00
C GLU A 112 -5.83 3.73 -0.83
N LEU A 113 -4.74 3.32 -0.17
CA LEU A 113 -4.52 1.92 0.16
C LEU A 113 -5.54 1.40 1.19
N ASP A 114 -5.81 2.17 2.25
CA ASP A 114 -6.84 1.82 3.24
C ASP A 114 -8.21 1.62 2.58
N ARG A 115 -8.55 2.49 1.62
CA ARG A 115 -9.76 2.36 0.81
C ARG A 115 -9.75 1.10 -0.05
N HIS A 116 -8.64 0.83 -0.74
CA HIS A 116 -8.47 -0.35 -1.58
C HIS A 116 -8.69 -1.65 -0.79
N ASP A 117 -8.01 -1.81 0.33
CA ASP A 117 -8.13 -3.00 1.17
C ASP A 117 -9.59 -3.20 1.59
N ARG A 118 -10.24 -2.13 2.06
CA ARG A 118 -11.62 -2.18 2.59
C ARG A 118 -12.68 -2.44 1.52
N GLU A 119 -12.54 -1.81 0.36
CA GLU A 119 -13.60 -1.77 -0.67
C GLU A 119 -13.38 -2.74 -1.83
N VAL A 120 -12.15 -3.22 -2.00
CA VAL A 120 -11.76 -4.11 -3.10
C VAL A 120 -11.24 -5.42 -2.55
N ASP A 121 -10.10 -5.44 -1.86
CA ASP A 121 -9.41 -6.71 -1.53
C ASP A 121 -10.15 -7.56 -0.53
N ILE A 122 -10.48 -6.99 0.63
CA ILE A 122 -11.13 -7.74 1.71
C ILE A 122 -12.46 -8.32 1.22
N PRO A 123 -13.35 -7.56 0.55
CA PRO A 123 -14.55 -8.13 -0.06
C PRO A 123 -14.26 -9.21 -1.11
N LEU A 124 -13.21 -9.05 -1.92
CA LEU A 124 -12.85 -9.99 -2.97
C LEU A 124 -12.36 -11.33 -2.42
N PHE A 125 -11.63 -11.31 -1.31
CA PHE A 125 -11.07 -12.51 -0.68
C PHE A 125 -11.89 -13.03 0.51
N ARG A 126 -13.04 -12.41 0.81
CA ARG A 126 -13.89 -12.81 1.93
C ARG A 126 -14.33 -14.27 1.80
N LYS A 127 -14.12 -15.05 2.87
CA LYS A 127 -14.60 -16.43 3.00
C LYS A 127 -15.88 -16.52 3.82
#